data_AF-A0A970FHI2-F1
#
_entry.id   AF-A0A970FHI2-F1
#
_cell.length_a   1.000
_cell.length_b   1.000
_cell.length_c   1.000
_cell.angle_alpha   90.00
_cell.angle_beta   90.00
_cell.angle_gamma   90.00
#
_symmetry.space_group_name_H-M   'P 1'
#
loop_
_entity.id
_entity.type
_entity.pdbx_description
1 polymer ?
#
loop_
_entity_poly.entity_id
_entity_poly.type
_entity_poly.pdbx_seq_one_letter_code
_entity_poly.pdbx_strand_id
1 'polypeptide(L)'
;MKNKYILVVVLALVVIGTVIGAVVMHKRSPAQSLTSAQQTKFLMDTAVEIRAFGPDAEAAVEAAFAEMARVEQLFSRHLEDSAVSQINAHAGEWVTVAPEVVALLEKALYYSEISSGAFDITVGVLIDLWNFGGSPQRVPADEEIARVLAAVDYTAVELDADAGRVRIPVGTIIDLGGIAKGYAVDRACQVLKQHGITSGMIYAGGDITTIGSKPDGSSWRVGVQHPRQSNSLIAVLEMTDSSIVTSGDYERYFFQDNIRYHHILDPQTGYPAQGLISVTVYGGDAADADALSTALFVLGWDKGKELIESLAGYEAILMDTSSNVWVSSGLRDLAQIL
;
A
#
# COMPACT_ATOMS: atom_id res chain seq x y z
N MET A 1 23.54 -38.48 67.65
CA MET A 1 23.51 -37.07 67.18
C MET A 1 23.73 -36.91 65.67
N LYS A 2 24.64 -37.67 65.02
CA LYS A 2 24.90 -37.59 63.57
C LYS A 2 23.67 -37.79 62.65
N ASN A 3 22.75 -38.71 62.97
CA ASN A 3 21.59 -38.99 62.09
C ASN A 3 20.55 -37.86 62.02
N LYS A 4 20.46 -36.99 63.04
CA LYS A 4 19.52 -35.85 63.02
C LYS A 4 19.97 -34.77 62.04
N TYR A 5 21.28 -34.55 61.88
CA TYR A 5 21.82 -33.56 60.95
C TYR A 5 21.65 -34.01 59.49
N ILE A 6 21.82 -35.31 59.20
CA ILE A 6 21.60 -35.86 57.87
C ILE A 6 20.14 -35.68 57.43
N LEU A 7 19.18 -35.96 58.33
CA LEU A 7 17.77 -35.81 58.03
C LEU A 7 17.38 -34.35 57.74
N VAL A 8 17.91 -33.40 58.51
CA VAL A 8 17.66 -31.95 58.32
C VAL A 8 18.25 -31.45 56.99
N VAL A 9 19.45 -31.89 56.63
CA VAL A 9 20.08 -31.51 55.35
C VAL A 9 19.31 -32.07 54.16
N VAL A 10 18.85 -33.33 54.23
CA VAL A 10 18.03 -33.94 53.16
C VAL A 10 16.70 -33.20 53.00
N LEU A 11 16.02 -32.87 54.11
CA LEU A 11 14.78 -32.08 54.05
C LEU A 11 15.00 -30.69 53.46
N ALA A 12 16.08 -30.00 53.83
CA ALA A 12 16.41 -28.68 53.28
C ALA A 12 16.65 -28.73 51.77
N LEU A 13 17.37 -29.76 51.28
CA LEU A 13 17.61 -29.94 49.84
C LEU A 13 16.34 -30.25 49.05
N VAL A 14 15.41 -31.03 49.62
CA VAL A 14 14.10 -31.28 48.99
C VAL A 14 13.27 -30.00 48.90
N VAL A 15 13.24 -29.18 49.95
CA VAL A 15 12.52 -27.89 49.95
C VAL A 15 13.14 -26.90 48.96
N ILE A 16 14.48 -26.83 48.88
CA ILE A 16 15.15 -25.97 47.90
C ILE A 16 14.86 -26.46 46.47
N GLY A 17 14.88 -27.78 46.23
CA GLY A 17 14.54 -28.37 44.94
C GLY A 17 13.10 -28.09 44.51
N THR A 18 12.13 -28.15 45.42
CA THR A 18 10.72 -27.84 45.12
C THR A 18 10.49 -26.36 44.89
N VAL A 19 11.17 -25.47 45.63
CA VAL A 19 11.09 -24.01 45.42
C VAL A 19 11.72 -23.62 44.08
N ILE A 20 12.88 -24.17 43.73
CA ILE A 20 13.52 -23.92 42.42
C ILE A 20 12.65 -24.48 41.29
N GLY A 21 12.11 -25.70 41.45
CA GLY A 21 11.18 -26.30 40.48
C GLY A 21 9.92 -25.46 40.27
N ALA A 22 9.34 -24.93 41.35
CA ALA A 22 8.17 -24.05 41.28
C ALA A 22 8.50 -22.71 40.62
N VAL A 23 9.65 -22.10 40.89
CA VAL A 23 10.09 -20.85 40.25
C VAL A 23 10.40 -21.05 38.77
N VAL A 24 10.99 -22.18 38.37
CA VAL A 24 11.24 -22.53 36.96
C VAL A 24 9.93 -22.81 36.22
N MET A 25 8.95 -23.46 36.88
CA MET A 25 7.62 -23.65 36.30
C MET A 25 6.81 -22.34 36.25
N HIS A 26 7.00 -21.41 37.18
CA HIS A 26 6.34 -20.10 37.17
C HIS A 26 6.97 -19.11 36.17
N LYS A 27 8.23 -19.33 35.76
CA LYS A 27 8.91 -18.56 34.71
C LYS A 27 8.70 -19.11 33.29
N ARG A 28 8.08 -20.28 33.14
CA ARG A 28 7.51 -20.67 31.86
C ARG A 28 6.15 -19.99 31.76
N SER A 29 6.12 -18.79 31.19
CA SER A 29 4.90 -18.25 30.61
C SER A 29 4.23 -19.37 29.82
N PRO A 30 2.90 -19.61 29.98
CA PRO A 30 2.22 -20.56 29.11
C PRO A 30 2.56 -20.15 27.67
N ALA A 31 2.96 -21.12 26.83
CA ALA A 31 3.08 -20.85 25.41
C ALA A 31 1.73 -20.28 24.97
N GLN A 32 1.69 -18.97 24.70
CA GLN A 32 0.48 -18.31 24.24
C GLN A 32 0.00 -19.11 23.03
N SER A 33 -1.22 -19.63 23.06
CA SER A 33 -1.74 -20.39 21.94
C SER A 33 -1.76 -19.45 20.73
N LEU A 34 -1.01 -19.80 19.69
CA LEU A 34 -1.09 -19.09 18.42
C LEU A 34 -2.54 -19.20 17.92
N THR A 35 -3.25 -18.09 17.91
CA THR A 35 -4.56 -17.96 17.29
C THR A 35 -4.38 -17.46 15.86
N SER A 36 -5.37 -17.67 15.02
CA SER A 36 -5.42 -17.11 13.67
C SER A 36 -6.73 -16.39 13.48
N ALA A 37 -6.70 -15.23 12.85
CA ALA A 37 -7.89 -14.51 12.43
C ALA A 37 -7.79 -14.17 10.94
N GLN A 38 -8.93 -14.25 10.27
CA GLN A 38 -9.10 -13.80 8.90
C GLN A 38 -10.43 -13.05 8.82
N GLN A 39 -10.40 -11.83 8.31
CA GLN A 39 -11.59 -11.04 8.07
C GLN A 39 -11.46 -10.29 6.75
N THR A 40 -12.60 -10.07 6.09
CA THR A 40 -12.70 -9.30 4.84
C THR A 40 -13.72 -8.19 5.03
N LYS A 41 -13.36 -6.96 4.65
CA LYS A 41 -14.26 -5.79 4.66
C LYS A 41 -14.12 -5.03 3.34
N PHE A 42 -15.15 -4.26 2.98
CA PHE A 42 -15.06 -3.30 1.89
C PHE A 42 -14.61 -1.96 2.45
N LEU A 43 -13.50 -1.43 1.95
CA LEU A 43 -12.86 -0.20 2.44
C LEU A 43 -11.97 0.38 1.33
N MET A 44 -11.85 1.71 1.25
CA MET A 44 -11.04 2.38 0.22
C MET A 44 -11.43 1.95 -1.21
N ASP A 45 -12.75 1.80 -1.42
CA ASP A 45 -13.36 1.39 -2.68
C ASP A 45 -12.85 0.03 -3.22
N THR A 46 -12.47 -0.88 -2.31
CA THR A 46 -12.05 -2.24 -2.66
C THR A 46 -12.32 -3.26 -1.54
N ALA A 47 -12.22 -4.54 -1.86
CA ALA A 47 -12.21 -5.60 -0.87
C ALA A 47 -10.83 -5.71 -0.22
N VAL A 48 -10.80 -5.58 1.10
CA VAL A 48 -9.61 -5.72 1.93
C VAL A 48 -9.74 -6.95 2.80
N GLU A 49 -8.78 -7.87 2.72
CA GLU A 49 -8.67 -9.05 3.55
C GLU A 49 -7.41 -8.98 4.41
N ILE A 50 -7.55 -9.20 5.71
CA ILE A 50 -6.42 -9.29 6.64
C ILE A 50 -6.40 -10.69 7.25
N ARG A 51 -5.25 -11.36 7.14
CA ARG A 51 -4.93 -12.63 7.81
C ARG A 51 -3.82 -12.40 8.82
N ALA A 52 -4.01 -12.83 10.06
CA ALA A 52 -3.01 -12.67 11.11
C ALA A 52 -2.89 -13.96 11.93
N PHE A 53 -1.66 -14.28 12.34
CA PHE A 53 -1.33 -15.44 13.16
C PHE A 53 -0.53 -14.97 14.38
N GLY A 54 -1.07 -15.17 15.58
CA GLY A 54 -0.45 -14.71 16.82
C GLY A 54 -1.38 -14.78 18.05
N PRO A 55 -0.91 -14.35 19.22
CA PRO A 55 -1.63 -14.49 20.50
C PRO A 55 -2.96 -13.72 20.60
N ASP A 56 -3.15 -12.65 19.83
CA ASP A 56 -4.34 -11.78 19.84
C ASP A 56 -4.84 -11.44 18.42
N ALA A 57 -4.85 -12.44 17.52
CA ALA A 57 -5.04 -12.21 16.09
C ALA A 57 -6.37 -11.50 15.76
N GLU A 58 -7.47 -11.82 16.45
CA GLU A 58 -8.79 -11.22 16.18
C GLU A 58 -8.82 -9.72 16.55
N ALA A 59 -8.36 -9.36 17.74
CA ALA A 59 -8.27 -7.98 18.18
C ALA A 59 -7.30 -7.16 17.32
N ALA A 60 -6.18 -7.77 16.89
CA ALA A 60 -5.21 -7.15 16.00
C ALA A 60 -5.82 -6.83 14.63
N VAL A 61 -6.58 -7.78 14.05
CA VAL A 61 -7.26 -7.60 12.77
C VAL A 61 -8.33 -6.50 12.86
N GLU A 62 -9.12 -6.49 13.94
CA GLU A 62 -10.12 -5.43 14.15
C GLU A 62 -9.47 -4.05 14.26
N ALA A 63 -8.40 -3.92 15.05
CA ALA A 63 -7.63 -2.69 15.20
C ALA A 63 -7.01 -2.23 13.87
N ALA A 64 -6.48 -3.17 13.07
CA ALA A 64 -5.91 -2.86 11.75
C ALA A 64 -6.96 -2.30 10.79
N PHE A 65 -8.16 -2.89 10.74
CA PHE A 65 -9.27 -2.34 9.95
C PHE A 65 -9.72 -0.96 10.44
N ALA A 66 -9.75 -0.74 11.76
CA ALA A 66 -10.08 0.57 12.32
C ALA A 66 -9.04 1.64 11.93
N GLU A 67 -7.75 1.28 11.89
CA GLU A 67 -6.70 2.20 11.44
C GLU A 67 -6.82 2.50 9.95
N MET A 68 -7.07 1.51 9.09
CA MET A 68 -7.31 1.79 7.67
C MET A 68 -8.52 2.69 7.46
N ALA A 69 -9.61 2.49 8.21
CA ALA A 69 -10.78 3.36 8.13
C ALA A 69 -10.47 4.78 8.60
N ARG A 70 -9.65 4.97 9.64
CA ARG A 70 -9.18 6.29 10.07
C ARG A 70 -8.35 6.97 8.99
N VAL A 71 -7.46 6.23 8.32
CA VAL A 71 -6.66 6.74 7.19
C VAL A 71 -7.56 7.17 6.03
N GLU A 72 -8.58 6.37 5.67
CA GLU A 72 -9.57 6.76 4.66
C GLU A 72 -10.30 8.07 5.03
N GLN A 73 -10.69 8.23 6.30
CA GLN A 73 -11.32 9.46 6.81
C GLN A 73 -10.40 10.68 6.71
N LEU A 74 -9.08 10.53 6.71
CA LEU A 74 -8.15 11.65 6.53
C LEU A 74 -7.90 12.00 5.06
N PHE A 75 -7.76 11.00 4.20
CA PHE A 75 -7.19 11.19 2.86
C PHE A 75 -8.19 11.05 1.71
N SER A 76 -9.42 10.61 1.99
CA SER A 76 -10.45 10.49 0.95
C SER A 76 -10.98 11.85 0.53
N ARG A 77 -10.83 12.22 -0.74
CA ARG A 77 -11.47 13.42 -1.31
C ARG A 77 -13.00 13.31 -1.46
N HIS A 78 -13.58 12.16 -1.13
CA HIS A 78 -15.02 11.90 -1.21
C HIS A 78 -15.72 12.02 0.14
N LEU A 79 -14.96 12.18 1.22
CA LEU A 79 -15.48 12.39 2.58
C LEU A 79 -15.34 13.88 2.93
N GLU A 80 -16.46 14.55 3.18
CA GLU A 80 -16.54 16.01 3.34
C GLU A 80 -15.60 16.55 4.44
N ASP A 81 -15.47 15.82 5.54
CA ASP A 81 -14.67 16.21 6.71
C ASP A 81 -13.19 15.78 6.62
N SER A 82 -12.76 15.16 5.52
CA SER A 82 -11.37 14.71 5.37
C SER A 82 -10.41 15.87 5.18
N ALA A 83 -9.14 15.68 5.57
CA ALA A 83 -8.12 16.71 5.37
C ALA A 83 -7.95 17.06 3.89
N VAL A 84 -7.99 16.07 2.99
CA VAL A 84 -7.90 16.30 1.54
C VAL A 84 -9.09 17.08 1.00
N SER A 85 -10.32 16.77 1.43
CA SER A 85 -11.50 17.54 1.05
C SER A 85 -11.44 18.98 1.53
N GLN A 86 -10.93 19.20 2.75
CA GLN A 86 -10.75 20.55 3.28
C GLN A 86 -9.70 21.36 2.51
N ILE A 87 -8.59 20.73 2.10
CA ILE A 87 -7.59 21.35 1.23
C ILE A 87 -8.22 21.75 -0.11
N ASN A 88 -8.96 20.83 -0.72
CA ASN A 88 -9.61 21.06 -2.02
C ASN A 88 -10.69 22.16 -1.96
N ALA A 89 -11.49 22.20 -0.89
CA ALA A 89 -12.54 23.19 -0.72
C ALA A 89 -12.01 24.62 -0.51
N HIS A 90 -10.79 24.77 0.02
CA HIS A 90 -10.14 26.05 0.29
C HIS A 90 -8.97 26.33 -0.66
N ALA A 91 -9.04 25.83 -1.89
CA ALA A 91 -8.06 26.11 -2.93
C ALA A 91 -7.84 27.64 -3.06
N GLY A 92 -6.58 28.06 -3.07
CA GLY A 92 -6.14 29.46 -3.02
C GLY A 92 -5.80 29.98 -1.62
N GLU A 93 -6.15 29.24 -0.56
CA GLU A 93 -5.91 29.62 0.84
C GLU A 93 -4.93 28.65 1.52
N TRP A 94 -4.29 29.11 2.59
CA TRP A 94 -3.48 28.25 3.44
C TRP A 94 -4.38 27.46 4.39
N VAL A 95 -4.29 26.14 4.34
CA VAL A 95 -5.04 25.21 5.19
C VAL A 95 -4.08 24.54 6.17
N THR A 96 -4.36 24.66 7.47
CA THR A 96 -3.61 23.94 8.51
C THR A 96 -4.00 22.46 8.49
N VAL A 97 -3.00 21.59 8.53
CA VAL A 97 -3.16 20.14 8.45
C VAL A 97 -2.36 19.43 9.54
N ALA A 98 -2.77 18.21 9.88
CA ALA A 98 -2.05 17.41 10.87
C ALA A 98 -0.66 16.97 10.33
N PRO A 99 0.32 16.69 11.20
CA PRO A 99 1.65 16.23 10.79
C PRO A 99 1.63 14.98 9.91
N GLU A 100 0.67 14.08 10.13
CA GLU A 100 0.47 12.89 9.30
C GLU A 100 0.12 13.23 7.84
N VAL A 101 -0.69 14.28 7.65
CA VAL A 101 -1.08 14.76 6.33
C VAL A 101 0.09 15.42 5.62
N VAL A 102 0.87 16.22 6.36
CA VAL A 102 2.14 16.79 5.85
C VAL A 102 3.05 15.67 5.34
N ALA A 103 3.29 14.64 6.16
CA ALA A 103 4.20 13.56 5.81
C ALA A 103 3.78 12.79 4.54
N LEU A 104 2.48 12.53 4.36
CA LEU A 104 2.00 11.86 3.15
C LEU A 104 2.07 12.79 1.92
N LEU A 105 1.78 14.08 2.08
CA LEU A 105 1.94 15.06 1.00
C LEU A 105 3.40 15.22 0.58
N GLU A 106 4.35 15.28 1.52
CA GLU A 106 5.79 15.30 1.23
C GLU A 106 6.21 14.06 0.43
N LYS A 107 5.78 12.87 0.86
CA LYS A 107 6.07 11.61 0.17
C LYS A 107 5.46 11.62 -1.24
N ALA A 108 4.22 12.08 -1.39
CA ALA A 108 3.56 12.11 -2.68
C ALA A 108 4.21 13.12 -3.65
N LEU A 109 4.57 14.32 -3.17
CA LEU A 109 5.30 15.32 -3.95
C LEU A 109 6.70 14.83 -4.35
N TYR A 110 7.38 14.09 -3.49
CA TYR A 110 8.64 13.43 -3.83
C TYR A 110 8.48 12.47 -5.02
N TYR A 111 7.45 11.62 -5.01
CA TYR A 111 7.18 10.73 -6.15
C TYR A 111 6.77 11.50 -7.41
N SER A 112 6.08 12.63 -7.27
CA SER A 112 5.81 13.52 -8.39
C SER A 112 7.07 14.12 -8.98
N GLU A 113 8.02 14.53 -8.15
CA GLU A 113 9.30 15.09 -8.60
C GLU A 113 10.16 14.04 -9.32
N ILE A 114 10.43 12.89 -8.70
CA ILE A 114 11.35 11.90 -9.29
C ILE A 114 10.78 11.24 -10.56
N SER A 115 9.45 11.24 -10.72
CA SER A 115 8.77 10.76 -11.91
C SER A 115 8.53 11.85 -12.96
N SER A 116 9.00 13.07 -12.73
CA SER A 116 8.78 14.22 -13.62
C SER A 116 7.29 14.46 -13.93
N GLY A 117 6.44 14.34 -12.91
CA GLY A 117 4.99 14.54 -13.00
C GLY A 117 4.22 13.38 -13.62
N ALA A 118 4.83 12.21 -13.82
CA ALA A 118 4.10 11.03 -14.29
C ALA A 118 3.17 10.46 -13.20
N PHE A 119 3.60 10.52 -11.94
CA PHE A 119 2.69 10.50 -10.79
C PHE A 119 2.44 11.93 -10.36
N ASP A 120 1.19 12.41 -10.37
CA ASP A 120 0.87 13.78 -9.99
C ASP A 120 -0.37 13.76 -9.11
N ILE A 121 -0.27 14.33 -7.90
CA ILE A 121 -1.38 14.36 -6.95
C ILE A 121 -2.46 15.39 -7.30
N THR A 122 -2.23 16.27 -8.28
CA THR A 122 -3.18 17.31 -8.72
C THR A 122 -4.12 16.87 -9.84
N VAL A 123 -4.06 15.58 -10.21
CA VAL A 123 -4.89 14.96 -11.27
C VAL A 123 -6.38 14.88 -10.95
N GLY A 124 -6.82 15.28 -9.74
CA GLY A 124 -8.21 15.17 -9.31
C GLY A 124 -9.21 15.79 -10.29
N VAL A 125 -8.86 16.92 -10.91
CA VAL A 125 -9.69 17.60 -11.93
C VAL A 125 -9.89 16.75 -13.19
N LEU A 126 -8.89 15.97 -13.59
CA LEU A 126 -8.98 15.04 -14.72
C LEU A 126 -9.79 13.81 -14.34
N ILE A 127 -9.59 13.27 -13.12
CA ILE A 127 -10.37 12.13 -12.62
C ILE A 127 -11.86 12.48 -12.60
N ASP A 128 -12.22 13.68 -12.13
CA ASP A 128 -13.60 14.16 -12.10
C ASP A 128 -14.18 14.38 -13.50
N LEU A 129 -13.37 14.88 -14.45
CA LEU A 129 -13.80 15.06 -15.84
C LEU A 129 -14.09 13.73 -16.53
N TRP A 130 -13.21 12.74 -16.38
CA TRP A 130 -13.37 11.42 -16.99
C TRP A 130 -14.42 10.56 -16.31
N ASN A 131 -14.58 10.70 -14.98
CA ASN A 131 -15.62 10.07 -14.18
C ASN A 131 -15.78 8.55 -14.44
N PHE A 132 -14.69 7.79 -14.34
CA PHE A 132 -14.66 6.34 -14.67
C PHE A 132 -15.67 5.48 -13.90
N GLY A 133 -16.24 5.95 -12.79
CA GLY A 133 -17.30 5.26 -12.03
C GLY A 133 -18.72 5.77 -12.29
N GLY A 134 -18.89 6.84 -13.05
CA GLY A 134 -20.17 7.50 -13.27
C GLY A 134 -20.99 6.95 -14.43
N SER A 135 -22.20 7.49 -14.60
CA SER A 135 -23.06 7.22 -15.74
C SER A 135 -23.68 8.52 -16.26
N PRO A 136 -23.59 8.84 -17.57
CA PRO A 136 -22.92 8.06 -18.63
C PRO A 136 -21.38 8.21 -18.59
N GLN A 137 -20.66 7.13 -18.91
CA GLN A 137 -19.23 7.21 -19.24
C GLN A 137 -19.08 7.75 -20.67
N ARG A 138 -18.09 8.61 -20.88
CA ARG A 138 -17.80 9.22 -22.19
C ARG A 138 -16.32 9.57 -22.29
N VAL A 139 -15.82 9.65 -23.52
CA VAL A 139 -14.56 10.36 -23.80
C VAL A 139 -14.84 11.87 -23.74
N PRO A 140 -14.16 12.65 -22.87
CA PRO A 140 -14.27 14.10 -22.86
C PRO A 140 -13.78 14.73 -24.17
N ALA A 141 -14.33 15.89 -24.54
CA ALA A 141 -13.82 16.62 -25.70
C ALA A 141 -12.44 17.23 -25.40
N ASP A 142 -11.60 17.36 -26.41
CA ASP A 142 -10.23 17.88 -26.28
C ASP A 142 -10.21 19.26 -25.61
N GLU A 143 -11.20 20.13 -25.88
CA GLU A 143 -11.30 21.45 -25.24
C GLU A 143 -11.69 21.37 -23.75
N GLU A 144 -12.40 20.33 -23.33
CA GLU A 144 -12.71 20.09 -21.91
C GLU A 144 -11.47 19.63 -21.17
N ILE A 145 -10.71 18.70 -21.78
CA ILE A 145 -9.45 18.19 -21.24
C ILE A 145 -8.45 19.33 -21.10
N ALA A 146 -8.21 20.09 -22.18
CA ALA A 146 -7.26 21.20 -22.18
C ALA A 146 -7.58 22.26 -21.12
N ARG A 147 -8.87 22.49 -20.81
CA ARG A 147 -9.30 23.45 -19.79
C ARG A 147 -8.89 23.02 -18.39
N VAL A 148 -9.10 21.74 -18.03
CA VAL A 148 -8.79 21.25 -16.69
C VAL A 148 -7.32 20.87 -16.54
N LEU A 149 -6.67 20.47 -17.63
CA LEU A 149 -5.24 20.11 -17.66
C LEU A 149 -4.35 21.26 -17.19
N ALA A 150 -4.74 22.52 -17.44
CA ALA A 150 -4.04 23.69 -16.96
C ALA A 150 -4.00 23.84 -15.42
N ALA A 151 -4.81 23.08 -14.68
CA ALA A 151 -4.81 23.05 -13.22
C ALA A 151 -4.06 21.84 -12.64
N VAL A 152 -3.49 20.99 -13.50
CA VAL A 152 -2.68 19.82 -13.12
C VAL A 152 -1.21 20.24 -13.16
N ASP A 153 -0.66 20.49 -11.98
CA ASP A 153 0.73 20.89 -11.78
C ASP A 153 1.12 20.68 -10.30
N TYR A 154 1.75 19.54 -10.00
CA TYR A 154 2.25 19.27 -8.64
C TYR A 154 3.24 20.32 -8.13
N THR A 155 3.96 21.03 -9.02
CA THR A 155 4.97 22.03 -8.61
C THR A 155 4.33 23.30 -8.05
N ALA A 156 3.05 23.51 -8.32
CA ALA A 156 2.27 24.62 -7.80
C ALA A 156 1.69 24.34 -6.40
N VAL A 157 1.85 23.13 -5.86
CA VAL A 157 1.46 22.80 -4.49
C VAL A 157 2.47 23.40 -3.52
N GLU A 158 2.01 24.28 -2.65
CA GLU A 158 2.85 24.91 -1.62
C GLU A 158 2.65 24.19 -0.29
N LEU A 159 3.69 23.49 0.17
CA LEU A 159 3.70 22.80 1.46
C LEU A 159 4.70 23.48 2.41
N ASP A 160 4.19 24.00 3.53
CA ASP A 160 4.99 24.54 4.63
C ASP A 160 4.92 23.54 5.79
N ALA A 161 5.86 22.59 5.76
CA ALA A 161 5.90 21.47 6.70
C ALA A 161 6.14 21.93 8.15
N ASP A 162 6.99 22.93 8.35
CA ASP A 162 7.30 23.49 9.67
C ASP A 162 6.06 24.15 10.32
N ALA A 163 5.28 24.88 9.52
CA ALA A 163 4.04 25.49 9.99
C ALA A 163 2.81 24.56 9.92
N GLY A 164 2.97 23.35 9.39
CA GLY A 164 1.90 22.36 9.25
C GLY A 164 0.74 22.84 8.40
N ARG A 165 1.03 23.42 7.23
CA ARG A 165 -0.02 23.97 6.34
C ARG A 165 0.31 23.75 4.87
N VAL A 166 -0.74 23.67 4.06
CA VAL A 166 -0.65 23.48 2.61
C VAL A 166 -1.56 24.49 1.90
N ARG A 167 -1.16 24.90 0.70
CA ARG A 167 -1.98 25.70 -0.21
C ARG A 167 -1.87 25.14 -1.62
N ILE A 168 -2.99 25.03 -2.30
CA ILE A 168 -3.06 24.66 -3.72
C ILE A 168 -3.66 25.82 -4.53
N PRO A 169 -3.37 25.94 -5.84
CA PRO A 169 -3.97 26.97 -6.69
C PRO A 169 -5.49 26.81 -6.81
N VAL A 170 -6.19 27.93 -7.04
CA VAL A 170 -7.63 27.92 -7.35
C VAL A 170 -7.87 27.10 -8.61
N GLY A 171 -8.78 26.12 -8.52
CA GLY A 171 -9.13 25.24 -9.63
C GLY A 171 -8.35 23.92 -9.65
N THR A 172 -7.32 23.76 -8.82
CA THR A 172 -6.63 22.48 -8.61
C THR A 172 -7.40 21.60 -7.62
N ILE A 173 -7.37 20.28 -7.83
CA ILE A 173 -7.95 19.29 -6.93
C ILE A 173 -6.89 18.22 -6.64
N ILE A 174 -6.56 18.04 -5.36
CA ILE A 174 -5.70 16.98 -4.88
C ILE A 174 -6.46 15.65 -4.83
N ASP A 175 -5.84 14.62 -5.38
CA ASP A 175 -6.23 13.22 -5.28
C ASP A 175 -5.00 12.40 -4.82
N LEU A 176 -5.19 11.61 -3.76
CA LEU A 176 -4.15 10.74 -3.20
C LEU A 176 -4.44 9.25 -3.46
N GLY A 177 -5.32 8.93 -4.42
CA GLY A 177 -5.75 7.57 -4.72
C GLY A 177 -4.60 6.63 -5.10
N GLY A 178 -3.54 7.16 -5.72
CA GLY A 178 -2.35 6.41 -6.10
C GLY A 178 -1.30 6.23 -4.99
N ILE A 179 -1.57 6.63 -3.74
CA ILE A 179 -0.63 6.45 -2.61
C ILE A 179 -1.31 6.15 -1.27
N ALA A 180 -2.52 6.66 -1.05
CA ALA A 180 -3.22 6.56 0.24
C ALA A 180 -3.58 5.13 0.62
N LYS A 181 -3.86 4.27 -0.35
CA LYS A 181 -4.18 2.86 -0.13
C LYS A 181 -2.97 2.08 0.36
N GLY A 182 -1.82 2.23 -0.30
CA GLY A 182 -0.54 1.72 0.20
C GLY A 182 -0.22 2.22 1.61
N TYR A 183 -0.41 3.52 1.86
CA TYR A 183 -0.21 4.09 3.20
C TYR A 183 -1.12 3.45 4.27
N ALA A 184 -2.41 3.25 3.98
CA ALA A 184 -3.33 2.57 4.89
C ALA A 184 -2.89 1.14 5.21
N VAL A 185 -2.37 0.42 4.21
CA VAL A 185 -1.84 -0.94 4.39
C VAL A 185 -0.59 -0.93 5.29
N ASP A 186 0.33 0.02 5.10
CA ASP A 186 1.51 0.16 5.96
C ASP A 186 1.12 0.45 7.41
N ARG A 187 0.14 1.34 7.62
CA ARG A 187 -0.40 1.65 8.96
C ARG A 187 -1.08 0.44 9.60
N ALA A 188 -1.85 -0.32 8.84
CA ALA A 188 -2.45 -1.57 9.31
C ALA A 188 -1.38 -2.61 9.71
N CYS A 189 -0.32 -2.76 8.90
CA CYS A 189 0.81 -3.63 9.22
C CYS A 189 1.51 -3.21 10.51
N GLN A 190 1.69 -1.90 10.74
CA GLN A 190 2.26 -1.39 12.00
C GLN A 190 1.38 -1.74 13.20
N VAL A 191 0.06 -1.59 13.09
CA VAL A 191 -0.89 -1.97 14.16
C VAL A 191 -0.82 -3.47 14.44
N LEU A 192 -0.83 -4.32 13.41
CA LEU A 192 -0.68 -5.77 13.59
C LEU A 192 0.62 -6.12 14.32
N LYS A 193 1.75 -5.52 13.93
CA LYS A 193 3.06 -5.73 14.58
C LYS A 193 3.05 -5.26 16.05
N GLN A 194 2.38 -4.15 16.36
CA GLN A 194 2.22 -3.64 17.74
C GLN A 194 1.38 -4.59 18.62
N HIS A 195 0.43 -5.31 18.03
CA HIS A 195 -0.32 -6.38 18.68
C HIS A 195 0.46 -7.72 18.78
N GLY A 196 1.75 -7.73 18.42
CA GLY A 196 2.59 -8.92 18.51
C GLY A 196 2.38 -9.93 17.38
N ILE A 197 1.72 -9.54 16.28
CA ILE A 197 1.61 -10.38 15.09
C ILE A 197 2.95 -10.41 14.37
N THR A 198 3.53 -11.61 14.26
CA THR A 198 4.80 -11.85 13.56
C THR A 198 4.63 -12.63 12.26
N SER A 199 3.40 -13.04 11.94
CA SER A 199 3.04 -13.75 10.70
C SER A 199 1.67 -13.29 10.25
N GLY A 200 1.57 -12.75 9.04
CA GLY A 200 0.31 -12.23 8.51
C GLY A 200 0.40 -11.75 7.08
N MET A 201 -0.75 -11.41 6.51
CA MET A 201 -0.88 -10.91 5.15
C MET A 201 -2.08 -9.97 5.06
N ILE A 202 -1.90 -8.85 4.36
CA ILE A 202 -2.98 -7.94 3.98
C ILE A 202 -3.11 -8.01 2.46
N TYR A 203 -4.32 -8.24 1.97
CA TYR A 203 -4.71 -8.13 0.58
C TYR A 203 -5.66 -6.93 0.43
N ALA A 204 -5.38 -6.01 -0.48
CA ALA A 204 -6.22 -4.84 -0.75
C ALA A 204 -6.33 -4.62 -2.26
N GLY A 205 -7.42 -5.08 -2.88
CA GLY A 205 -7.71 -4.79 -4.29
C GLY A 205 -6.74 -5.33 -5.33
N GLY A 206 -5.91 -6.32 -5.00
CA GLY A 206 -4.85 -6.82 -5.88
C GLY A 206 -3.46 -6.66 -5.26
N ASP A 207 -3.32 -5.71 -4.33
CA ASP A 207 -2.09 -5.43 -3.63
C ASP A 207 -1.94 -6.35 -2.43
N ILE A 208 -0.73 -6.81 -2.16
CA ILE A 208 -0.43 -7.77 -1.10
C ILE A 208 0.74 -7.28 -0.28
N THR A 209 0.57 -7.18 1.03
CA THR A 209 1.66 -6.93 1.98
C THR A 209 1.76 -8.08 2.97
N THR A 210 2.97 -8.53 3.25
CA THR A 210 3.25 -9.67 4.13
C THR A 210 3.94 -9.22 5.42
N ILE A 211 3.63 -9.88 6.53
CA ILE A 211 4.29 -9.69 7.83
C ILE A 211 4.99 -11.00 8.16
N GLY A 212 6.32 -10.94 8.29
CA GLY A 212 7.16 -12.12 8.53
C GLY A 212 6.93 -13.26 7.53
N SER A 213 7.34 -14.46 7.93
CA SER A 213 7.09 -15.71 7.18
C SER A 213 5.75 -16.34 7.59
N LYS A 214 5.34 -17.40 6.92
CA LYS A 214 4.19 -18.22 7.35
C LYS A 214 4.44 -18.88 8.71
N PRO A 215 3.39 -19.37 9.39
CA PRO A 215 3.56 -20.09 10.67
C PRO A 215 4.46 -21.33 10.60
N ASP A 216 4.62 -21.93 9.42
CA ASP A 216 5.53 -23.07 9.18
C ASP A 216 6.99 -22.66 8.89
N GLY A 217 7.29 -21.35 8.89
CA GLY A 217 8.60 -20.78 8.61
C GLY A 217 8.91 -20.57 7.13
N SER A 218 8.03 -20.98 6.20
CA SER A 218 8.23 -20.76 4.78
C SER A 218 7.82 -19.35 4.32
N SER A 219 8.41 -18.87 3.23
CA SER A 219 8.02 -17.60 2.61
C SER A 219 6.57 -17.63 2.11
N TRP A 220 5.96 -16.45 2.04
CA TRP A 220 4.71 -16.25 1.30
C TRP A 220 5.00 -16.43 -0.18
N ARG A 221 4.18 -17.21 -0.89
CA ARG A 221 4.28 -17.37 -2.34
C ARG A 221 3.10 -16.66 -2.97
N VAL A 222 3.37 -15.59 -3.70
CA VAL A 222 2.35 -14.70 -4.23
C VAL A 222 2.46 -14.65 -5.74
N GLY A 223 1.35 -14.93 -6.43
CA GLY A 223 1.30 -14.92 -7.89
C GLY A 223 0.98 -13.53 -8.44
N VAL A 224 1.71 -13.11 -9.45
CA VAL A 224 1.38 -11.93 -10.27
C VAL A 224 0.50 -12.40 -11.42
N GLN A 225 -0.77 -12.00 -11.43
CA GLN A 225 -1.76 -12.47 -12.40
C GLN A 225 -1.50 -11.87 -13.80
N HIS A 226 -1.73 -12.67 -14.84
CA HIS A 226 -1.71 -12.16 -16.20
C HIS A 226 -2.94 -11.27 -16.47
N PRO A 227 -2.78 -10.00 -16.88
CA PRO A 227 -3.84 -8.99 -16.93
C PRO A 227 -4.92 -9.23 -18.01
N ARG A 228 -4.66 -10.19 -18.90
CA ARG A 228 -5.59 -10.63 -19.97
C ARG A 228 -5.95 -12.11 -19.91
N GLN A 229 -5.38 -12.87 -18.98
CA GLN A 229 -5.58 -14.31 -18.89
C GLN A 229 -5.81 -14.67 -17.42
N SER A 230 -7.07 -14.71 -17.00
CA SER A 230 -7.45 -14.84 -15.58
C SER A 230 -6.93 -16.10 -14.90
N ASN A 231 -6.61 -17.15 -15.67
CA ASN A 231 -6.08 -18.43 -15.16
C ASN A 231 -4.56 -18.58 -15.35
N SER A 232 -3.86 -17.52 -15.74
CA SER A 232 -2.42 -17.52 -15.96
C SER A 232 -1.72 -16.55 -15.02
N LEU A 233 -0.47 -16.87 -14.68
CA LEU A 233 0.41 -16.01 -13.88
C LEU A 233 1.58 -15.56 -14.76
N ILE A 234 2.05 -14.34 -14.54
CA ILE A 234 3.30 -13.82 -15.13
C ILE A 234 4.49 -14.27 -14.29
N ALA A 235 4.31 -14.27 -12.96
CA ALA A 235 5.37 -14.60 -12.02
C ALA A 235 4.81 -15.15 -10.71
N VAL A 236 5.66 -15.81 -9.94
CA VAL A 236 5.44 -16.12 -8.52
C VAL A 236 6.60 -15.55 -7.72
N LEU A 237 6.28 -14.73 -6.73
CA LEU A 237 7.22 -14.04 -5.85
C LEU A 237 7.26 -14.72 -4.48
N GLU A 238 8.48 -14.88 -3.94
CA GLU A 238 8.67 -15.23 -2.52
C GLU A 238 8.75 -13.96 -1.68
N MET A 239 7.86 -13.83 -0.69
CA MET A 239 7.67 -12.61 0.07
C MET A 239 7.84 -12.86 1.57
N THR A 240 8.49 -11.91 2.25
CA THR A 240 8.66 -11.83 3.71
C THR A 240 8.87 -10.37 4.06
N ASP A 241 8.03 -9.80 4.91
CA ASP A 241 8.07 -8.36 5.28
C ASP A 241 8.17 -7.43 4.06
N SER A 242 7.41 -7.75 3.02
CA SER A 242 7.41 -7.02 1.75
C SER A 242 6.01 -6.86 1.18
N SER A 243 5.89 -5.92 0.25
CA SER A 243 4.68 -5.52 -0.45
C SER A 243 4.82 -5.73 -1.95
N ILE A 244 3.72 -6.12 -2.59
CA ILE A 244 3.53 -6.02 -4.03
C ILE A 244 2.31 -5.15 -4.30
N VAL A 245 2.45 -4.18 -5.18
CA VAL A 245 1.38 -3.27 -5.59
C VAL A 245 1.30 -3.26 -7.10
N THR A 246 0.09 -3.39 -7.66
CA THR A 246 -0.09 -3.47 -9.11
C THR A 246 -0.99 -2.36 -9.62
N SER A 247 -0.52 -1.64 -10.63
CA SER A 247 -1.30 -0.72 -11.44
C SER A 247 -1.62 -1.35 -12.79
N GLY A 248 -2.89 -1.37 -13.20
CA GLY A 248 -3.33 -2.00 -14.44
C GLY A 248 -4.47 -1.30 -15.18
N ASP A 249 -4.47 -1.38 -16.50
CA ASP A 249 -5.53 -0.82 -17.35
C ASP A 249 -6.86 -1.59 -17.33
N TYR A 250 -6.96 -2.61 -16.47
CA TYR A 250 -8.08 -3.55 -16.37
C TYR A 250 -8.88 -3.44 -15.08
N GLU A 251 -8.47 -2.56 -14.16
CA GLU A 251 -9.17 -2.39 -12.89
C GLU A 251 -10.43 -1.53 -13.04
N ARG A 252 -10.27 -0.33 -13.61
CA ARG A 252 -11.38 0.60 -13.88
C ARG A 252 -11.22 1.15 -15.29
N TYR A 253 -12.16 0.81 -16.17
CA TYR A 253 -12.14 1.21 -17.57
C TYR A 253 -13.53 1.16 -18.21
N PHE A 254 -13.66 1.77 -19.38
CA PHE A 254 -14.82 1.59 -20.26
C PHE A 254 -14.38 1.47 -21.72
N PHE A 255 -15.33 1.07 -22.57
CA PHE A 255 -15.13 1.01 -24.02
C PHE A 255 -15.96 2.06 -24.74
N GLN A 256 -15.34 2.79 -25.65
CA GLN A 256 -16.02 3.64 -26.62
C GLN A 256 -15.35 3.43 -27.97
N ASP A 257 -16.13 3.15 -29.01
CA ASP A 257 -15.63 2.88 -30.37
C ASP A 257 -14.55 1.78 -30.43
N ASN A 258 -14.72 0.73 -29.62
CA ASN A 258 -13.78 -0.39 -29.42
C ASN A 258 -12.40 0.00 -28.82
N ILE A 259 -12.25 1.23 -28.34
CA ILE A 259 -11.06 1.70 -27.63
C ILE A 259 -11.34 1.59 -26.13
N ARG A 260 -10.37 1.03 -25.39
CA ARG A 260 -10.40 0.98 -23.92
C ARG A 260 -9.84 2.29 -23.36
N TYR A 261 -10.60 2.93 -22.48
CA TYR A 261 -10.16 4.07 -21.69
C TYR A 261 -10.15 3.66 -20.21
N HIS A 262 -8.99 3.75 -19.55
CA HIS A 262 -8.80 3.34 -18.16
C HIS A 262 -8.45 4.52 -17.25
N HIS A 263 -8.61 4.31 -15.93
CA HIS A 263 -8.50 5.37 -14.93
C HIS A 263 -7.10 5.92 -14.66
N ILE A 264 -6.04 5.25 -15.10
CA ILE A 264 -4.66 5.73 -14.95
C ILE A 264 -4.38 6.77 -16.04
N LEU A 265 -4.51 8.05 -15.69
CA LEU A 265 -4.36 9.18 -16.60
C LEU A 265 -2.91 9.66 -16.65
N ASP A 266 -2.47 10.04 -17.84
CA ASP A 266 -1.20 10.75 -18.06
C ASP A 266 -1.41 12.24 -17.77
N PRO A 267 -0.77 12.81 -16.72
CA PRO A 267 -0.92 14.21 -16.34
C PRO A 267 -0.45 15.22 -17.40
N GLN A 268 0.33 14.79 -18.40
CA GLN A 268 0.81 15.66 -19.49
C GLN A 268 -0.21 15.80 -20.62
N THR A 269 -1.03 14.77 -20.84
CA THR A 269 -1.99 14.74 -21.95
C THR A 269 -3.43 14.88 -21.49
N GLY A 270 -3.73 14.47 -20.26
CA GLY A 270 -5.07 14.36 -19.73
C GLY A 270 -5.85 13.14 -20.23
N TYR A 271 -5.22 12.23 -20.98
CA TYR A 271 -5.82 10.97 -21.45
C TYR A 271 -5.29 9.77 -20.65
N PRO A 272 -5.95 8.61 -20.70
CA PRO A 272 -5.39 7.36 -20.18
C PRO A 272 -4.00 7.09 -20.76
N ALA A 273 -3.04 6.76 -19.90
CA ALA A 273 -1.67 6.43 -20.29
C ALA A 273 -1.63 5.21 -21.24
N GLN A 274 -0.64 5.13 -22.13
CA GLN A 274 -0.57 4.07 -23.14
C GLN A 274 0.75 3.30 -23.09
N GLY A 275 0.74 2.10 -23.69
CA GLY A 275 1.95 1.29 -23.92
C GLY A 275 2.12 0.14 -22.94
N LEU A 276 1.73 0.32 -21.68
CA LEU A 276 1.74 -0.72 -20.64
C LEU A 276 0.33 -1.27 -20.39
N ILE A 277 0.24 -2.56 -20.05
CA ILE A 277 -0.98 -3.21 -19.57
C ILE A 277 -0.97 -3.30 -18.04
N SER A 278 0.18 -3.63 -17.45
CA SER A 278 0.34 -3.77 -16.00
C SER A 278 1.75 -3.41 -15.56
N VAL A 279 1.84 -2.83 -14.37
CA VAL A 279 3.08 -2.64 -13.61
C VAL A 279 2.87 -3.19 -12.22
N THR A 280 3.70 -4.15 -11.81
CA THR A 280 3.75 -4.65 -10.43
C THR A 280 5.05 -4.19 -9.80
N VAL A 281 4.98 -3.45 -8.70
CA VAL A 281 6.14 -3.01 -7.91
C VAL A 281 6.26 -3.86 -6.65
N TYR A 282 7.48 -4.32 -6.38
CA TYR A 282 7.88 -5.02 -5.16
C TYR A 282 8.74 -4.09 -4.30
N GLY A 283 8.47 -4.04 -2.99
CA GLY A 283 9.23 -3.19 -2.07
C GLY A 283 8.88 -3.43 -0.60
N GLY A 284 9.49 -2.66 0.30
CA GLY A 284 9.27 -2.77 1.75
C GLY A 284 8.16 -1.88 2.32
N ASP A 285 7.74 -0.85 1.58
CA ASP A 285 6.70 0.13 1.95
C ASP A 285 5.61 0.10 0.86
N ALA A 286 4.37 -0.14 1.26
CA ALA A 286 3.26 -0.24 0.33
C ALA A 286 2.89 1.13 -0.26
N ALA A 287 3.00 2.23 0.48
CA ALA A 287 2.76 3.57 -0.04
C ALA A 287 3.70 3.93 -1.18
N ASP A 288 5.01 3.68 -0.99
CA ASP A 288 6.02 3.88 -2.02
C ASP A 288 5.75 3.01 -3.26
N ALA A 289 5.41 1.74 -3.05
CA ALA A 289 5.09 0.82 -4.15
C ALA A 289 3.83 1.23 -4.92
N ASP A 290 2.81 1.79 -4.26
CA ASP A 290 1.57 2.30 -4.88
C ASP A 290 1.87 3.49 -5.80
N ALA A 291 2.60 4.49 -5.27
CA ALA A 291 3.00 5.67 -6.04
C ALA A 291 3.91 5.30 -7.22
N LEU A 292 4.89 4.43 -7.00
CA LEU A 292 5.77 3.93 -8.05
C LEU A 292 5.02 3.14 -9.11
N SER A 293 4.08 2.27 -8.74
CA SER A 293 3.32 1.48 -9.72
C SER A 293 2.58 2.39 -10.71
N THR A 294 1.99 3.48 -10.20
CA THR A 294 1.32 4.50 -11.02
C THR A 294 2.33 5.29 -11.86
N ALA A 295 3.40 5.80 -11.25
CA ALA A 295 4.45 6.57 -11.92
C ALA A 295 5.04 5.81 -13.11
N LEU A 296 5.43 4.56 -12.88
CA LEU A 296 6.04 3.68 -13.87
C LEU A 296 5.04 3.32 -14.99
N PHE A 297 3.75 3.14 -14.64
CA PHE A 297 2.71 2.89 -15.63
C PHE A 297 2.60 4.06 -16.61
N VAL A 298 2.60 5.28 -16.10
CA VAL A 298 2.50 6.51 -16.91
C VAL A 298 3.79 6.81 -17.68
N LEU A 299 4.97 6.63 -17.05
CA LEU A 299 6.27 6.81 -17.72
C LEU A 299 6.47 5.86 -18.91
N GLY A 300 5.84 4.70 -18.87
CA GLY A 300 5.92 3.71 -19.93
C GLY A 300 7.22 2.88 -19.93
N TRP A 301 7.39 2.08 -20.97
CA TRP A 301 8.34 0.98 -21.03
C TRP A 301 9.80 1.36 -20.77
N ASP A 302 10.33 2.41 -21.40
CA ASP A 302 11.75 2.73 -21.30
C ASP A 302 12.07 3.59 -20.06
N LYS A 303 11.34 4.69 -19.86
CA LYS A 303 11.55 5.59 -18.71
C LYS A 303 11.18 4.94 -17.39
N GLY A 304 10.17 4.07 -17.37
CA GLY A 304 9.82 3.30 -16.17
C GLY A 304 10.96 2.40 -15.73
N LYS A 305 11.62 1.70 -16.68
CA LYS A 305 12.79 0.86 -16.37
C LYS A 305 13.95 1.65 -15.82
N GLU A 306 14.23 2.80 -16.40
CA GLU A 306 15.29 3.69 -15.93
C GLU A 306 15.03 4.17 -14.50
N LEU A 307 13.80 4.61 -14.21
CA LEU A 307 13.44 5.07 -12.87
C LEU A 307 13.56 3.94 -11.84
N ILE A 308 12.95 2.78 -12.08
CA ILE A 308 12.96 1.70 -11.08
C ILE A 308 14.36 1.15 -10.81
N GLU A 309 15.21 1.01 -11.83
CA GLU A 309 16.61 0.56 -11.65
C GLU A 309 17.48 1.59 -10.91
N SER A 310 17.04 2.85 -10.82
CA SER A 310 17.73 3.89 -10.05
C SER A 310 17.39 3.87 -8.55
N LEU A 311 16.31 3.17 -8.17
CA LEU A 311 15.76 3.20 -6.82
C LEU A 311 16.16 1.94 -6.03
N ALA A 312 17.02 2.13 -5.03
CA ALA A 312 17.39 1.04 -4.14
C ALA A 312 16.20 0.56 -3.31
N GLY A 313 16.00 -0.77 -3.25
CA GLY A 313 14.97 -1.40 -2.42
C GLY A 313 13.60 -1.53 -3.09
N TYR A 314 13.46 -1.09 -4.33
CA TYR A 314 12.25 -1.26 -5.13
C TYR A 314 12.57 -1.96 -6.45
N GLU A 315 11.69 -2.86 -6.85
CA GLU A 315 11.84 -3.70 -8.02
C GLU A 315 10.50 -3.76 -8.76
N ALA A 316 10.48 -4.10 -10.05
CA ALA A 316 9.22 -4.15 -10.80
C ALA A 316 9.16 -5.24 -11.88
N ILE A 317 7.92 -5.61 -12.20
CA ILE A 317 7.53 -6.39 -13.38
C ILE A 317 6.64 -5.51 -14.26
N LEU A 318 7.04 -5.29 -15.51
CA LEU A 318 6.30 -4.52 -16.50
C LEU A 318 5.78 -5.47 -17.58
N MET A 319 4.53 -5.27 -18.00
CA MET A 319 3.96 -5.93 -19.19
C MET A 319 3.44 -4.89 -20.17
N ASP A 320 3.87 -4.97 -21.43
CA ASP A 320 3.38 -4.10 -22.50
C ASP A 320 2.17 -4.67 -23.26
N THR A 321 1.60 -3.84 -24.14
CA THR A 321 0.48 -4.21 -25.02
C THR A 321 0.77 -5.38 -25.97
N SER A 322 2.04 -5.71 -26.22
CA SER A 322 2.50 -6.84 -27.03
C SER A 322 2.75 -8.10 -26.18
N SER A 323 2.39 -8.08 -24.89
CA SER A 323 2.64 -9.15 -23.91
C SER A 323 4.13 -9.41 -23.65
N ASN A 324 5.01 -8.45 -23.97
CA ASN A 324 6.39 -8.53 -23.53
C ASN A 324 6.44 -8.30 -22.03
N VAL A 325 7.19 -9.13 -21.33
CA VAL A 325 7.43 -9.02 -19.88
C VAL A 325 8.86 -8.58 -19.66
N TRP A 326 9.03 -7.56 -18.83
CA TRP A 326 10.33 -7.14 -18.33
C TRP A 326 10.35 -7.20 -16.80
N VAL A 327 11.49 -7.60 -16.25
CA VAL A 327 11.71 -7.77 -14.81
C VAL A 327 13.00 -7.06 -14.45
N SER A 328 12.93 -6.20 -13.43
CA SER A 328 14.08 -5.48 -12.91
C SER A 328 15.16 -6.40 -12.38
N SER A 329 16.38 -5.89 -12.32
CA SER A 329 17.57 -6.70 -12.08
C SER A 329 17.58 -7.42 -10.72
N GLY A 330 17.15 -6.76 -9.64
CA GLY A 330 17.16 -7.33 -8.29
C GLY A 330 16.01 -8.28 -7.98
N LEU A 331 14.94 -8.29 -8.80
CA LEU A 331 13.81 -9.20 -8.60
C LEU A 331 14.05 -10.62 -9.14
N ARG A 332 15.07 -10.81 -10.00
CA ARG A 332 15.28 -12.07 -10.72
C ARG A 332 15.54 -13.27 -9.81
N ASP A 333 16.12 -13.04 -8.64
CA ASP A 333 16.40 -14.09 -7.66
C ASP A 333 15.19 -14.39 -6.75
N LEU A 334 14.20 -13.49 -6.72
CA LEU A 334 12.99 -13.59 -5.89
C LEU A 334 11.73 -13.97 -6.67
N ALA A 335 11.78 -13.86 -8.00
CA ALA A 335 10.66 -14.13 -8.90
C ALA A 335 10.91 -15.36 -9.78
N GLN A 336 9.98 -16.32 -9.71
CA GLN A 336 9.83 -17.34 -10.72
C GLN A 336 8.95 -16.80 -11.86
N ILE A 337 9.56 -16.44 -12.99
CA ILE A 337 8.83 -16.02 -14.20
C ILE A 337 8.26 -17.25 -14.92
N LEU A 338 7.03 -17.12 -15.41
CA LEU A 338 6.22 -18.21 -15.99
C LEU A 338 5.93 -18.01 -17.48
#